data_AF-B8J6V2-F1
#
_entry.id   AF-B8J6V2-F1
#
_cell.length_a   1.000
_cell.length_b   1.000
_cell.length_c   1.000
_cell.angle_alpha   90.00
_cell.angle_beta   90.00
_cell.angle_gamma   90.00
#
_symmetry.space_group_name_H-M   'P 1'
#
loop_
_entity.id
_entity.type
_entity.pdbx_description
1 polymer ?
#
loop_
_entity_poly.entity_id
_entity_poly.type
_entity_poly.pdbx_seq_one_letter_code
_entity_poly.pdbx_strand_id
1 'polypeptide(L)'
;MYVNFTFQNWSPSCAAGSMRRYCIEAIGVHEFGHALGFSHEQNRPDTPRDICTDAPQGTNGDTLVGAWDLESVMNYCNPNWNNGGVLSATDIFGLRIFYGPPNQLSREAWARASGGFWNAQKWLAGDFNGDGRADLANVFNDGGYSTVDVHLSTGNGFVQTIWATRSGGFWDAQKWLAGDFNGDGRTDLANVFYDGGYSTVDVHVSTGSGFVRTRWATRSGAFWDAQKWLAGDFNGDGRTDLANVFNDGGYSTVDVHVSTGSAFVRRVWATRSGDFWDAQKWLAGDFDGDGRADLANVFNDGGLMSADVHVSTGISFERQAWVRRSYQFWDAQKWMAADLSGDGRADLVNVFSDGDLMSADVNVSSGAGFRRERWATRSYGFSDAQKWMAADFSGDGRADLANVFNDAGNMSSDIHVAECPSGWQQCSTASGSCVDMQHDAANCGSCANTCASGLTCNHGSCG
;
A
#
# COMPACT_ATOMS: atom_id res chain seq x y z
N MET A 1 16.64 27.98 4.15
CA MET A 1 16.86 28.11 2.69
C MET A 1 15.66 28.79 2.06
N TYR A 2 15.85 29.81 1.22
CA TYR A 2 14.78 30.46 0.45
C TYR A 2 15.15 30.34 -1.03
N VAL A 3 14.45 29.50 -1.78
CA VAL A 3 14.77 29.26 -3.20
C VAL A 3 13.97 30.23 -4.06
N ASN A 4 14.64 31.25 -4.60
CA ASN A 4 14.01 32.29 -5.41
C ASN A 4 14.14 31.98 -6.92
N PHE A 5 13.12 31.35 -7.49
CA PHE A 5 13.06 31.00 -8.93
C PHE A 5 12.61 32.13 -9.87
N THR A 6 12.75 33.40 -9.45
CA THR A 6 12.48 34.55 -10.32
C THR A 6 13.65 34.86 -11.25
N PHE A 7 14.88 34.47 -10.88
CA PHE A 7 16.13 34.70 -11.64
C PHE A 7 16.40 36.18 -11.99
N GLN A 8 15.74 37.12 -11.32
CA GLN A 8 15.85 38.55 -11.64
C GLN A 8 17.21 39.14 -11.21
N ASN A 9 17.77 38.64 -10.11
CA ASN A 9 18.99 39.18 -9.50
C ASN A 9 20.19 38.25 -9.64
N TRP A 10 19.99 37.01 -10.11
CA TRP A 10 21.03 35.99 -10.23
C TRP A 10 20.65 35.02 -11.36
N SER A 11 21.66 34.60 -12.15
CA SER A 11 21.49 33.84 -13.40
C SER A 11 20.38 34.37 -14.33
N PRO A 12 20.47 35.62 -14.85
CA PRO A 12 19.41 36.23 -15.67
C PRO A 12 19.08 35.45 -16.95
N SER A 13 20.00 34.63 -17.45
CA SER A 13 19.76 33.69 -18.56
C SER A 13 18.66 32.67 -18.25
N CYS A 14 18.49 32.30 -16.98
CA CYS A 14 17.41 31.42 -16.51
C CYS A 14 16.05 32.13 -16.37
N ALA A 15 16.00 33.47 -16.45
CA ALA A 15 14.73 34.20 -16.45
C ALA A 15 13.96 34.02 -17.77
N ALA A 16 14.66 33.65 -18.85
CA ALA A 16 14.06 33.39 -20.16
C ALA A 16 13.20 32.11 -20.16
N GLY A 17 12.01 32.19 -20.77
CA GLY A 17 10.98 31.12 -20.68
C GLY A 17 11.43 29.74 -21.18
N SER A 18 12.35 29.65 -22.15
CA SER A 18 12.85 28.39 -22.69
C SER A 18 13.83 27.66 -21.76
N MET A 19 14.62 28.39 -20.97
CA MET A 19 15.64 27.82 -20.06
C MET A 19 15.12 27.70 -18.63
N ARG A 20 14.09 28.48 -18.28
CA ARG A 20 13.58 28.61 -16.92
C ARG A 20 13.22 27.28 -16.27
N ARG A 21 12.54 26.38 -17.00
CA ARG A 21 12.17 25.07 -16.48
C ARG A 21 13.39 24.23 -16.11
N TYR A 22 14.33 24.12 -17.05
CA TYR A 22 15.59 23.41 -16.83
C TYR A 22 16.35 23.95 -15.61
N CYS A 23 16.48 25.28 -15.50
CA CYS A 23 17.15 25.89 -14.37
C CYS A 23 16.45 25.59 -13.03
N ILE A 24 15.11 25.65 -12.99
CA ILE A 24 14.34 25.33 -11.79
C ILE A 24 14.56 23.87 -11.38
N GLU A 25 14.51 22.93 -12.33
CA GLU A 25 14.69 21.51 -12.06
C GLU A 25 16.12 21.22 -11.56
N ALA A 26 17.15 21.72 -12.25
CA ALA A 26 18.55 21.50 -11.87
C ALA A 26 18.93 22.14 -10.53
N ILE A 27 18.54 23.39 -10.29
CA ILE A 27 18.77 24.07 -9.01
C ILE A 27 17.96 23.42 -7.91
N GLY A 28 16.70 23.06 -8.19
CA GLY A 28 15.84 22.42 -7.21
C GLY A 28 16.51 21.20 -6.62
N VAL A 29 17.01 20.29 -7.47
CA VAL A 29 17.72 19.07 -7.04
C VAL A 29 18.96 19.40 -6.19
N HIS A 30 19.79 20.37 -6.63
CA HIS A 30 20.98 20.80 -5.89
C HIS A 30 20.66 21.36 -4.50
N GLU A 31 19.71 22.28 -4.41
CA GLU A 31 19.31 22.92 -3.15
C GLU A 31 18.62 21.93 -2.21
N PHE A 32 17.88 20.95 -2.75
CA PHE A 32 17.39 19.82 -1.95
C PHE A 32 18.53 18.97 -1.39
N GLY A 33 19.63 18.80 -2.13
CA GLY A 33 20.85 18.17 -1.62
C GLY A 33 21.35 18.85 -0.33
N HIS A 34 21.43 20.18 -0.31
CA HIS A 34 21.77 20.92 0.91
C HIS A 34 20.73 20.77 2.04
N ALA A 35 19.43 20.71 1.71
CA ALA A 35 18.39 20.46 2.71
C ALA A 35 18.51 19.07 3.35
N LEU A 36 19.06 18.10 2.60
CA LEU A 36 19.44 16.76 3.05
C LEU A 36 20.87 16.72 3.62
N GLY A 37 21.51 17.87 3.85
CA GLY A 37 22.82 17.95 4.51
C GLY A 37 24.03 17.70 3.60
N PHE A 38 23.87 17.55 2.29
CA PHE A 38 25.01 17.39 1.39
C PHE A 38 25.76 18.70 1.18
N SER A 39 27.08 18.65 1.32
CA SER A 39 27.98 19.77 1.01
C SER A 39 28.47 19.73 -0.42
N HIS A 40 29.00 20.85 -0.91
CA HIS A 40 29.57 20.94 -2.25
C HIS A 40 30.73 19.98 -2.49
N GLU A 41 30.74 19.36 -3.67
CA GLU A 41 31.72 18.36 -4.07
C GLU A 41 33.12 18.98 -4.28
N GLN A 42 33.19 20.24 -4.75
CA GLN A 42 34.45 20.99 -4.91
C GLN A 42 35.10 21.44 -3.59
N ASN A 43 34.39 21.30 -2.46
CA ASN A 43 34.93 21.58 -1.13
C ASN A 43 35.75 20.42 -0.58
N ARG A 44 35.68 19.25 -1.22
CA ARG A 44 36.32 18.06 -0.71
C ARG A 44 37.85 18.18 -0.73
N PRO A 45 38.53 17.51 0.21
CA PRO A 45 39.99 17.52 0.25
C PRO A 45 40.63 16.75 -0.92
N ASP A 46 39.91 15.80 -1.52
CA ASP A 46 40.34 14.98 -2.67
C ASP A 46 39.94 15.56 -4.04
N THR A 47 39.41 16.79 -4.09
CA THR A 47 39.06 17.46 -5.35
C THR A 47 40.29 17.62 -6.26
N PRO A 48 40.30 17.05 -7.49
CA PRO A 48 41.39 17.22 -8.45
C PRO A 48 41.45 18.68 -8.94
N ARG A 49 42.44 19.44 -8.47
CA ARG A 49 42.55 20.89 -8.75
C ARG A 49 43.00 21.25 -10.17
N ASP A 50 43.46 20.25 -10.91
CA ASP A 50 43.73 20.34 -12.35
C ASP A 50 42.45 20.26 -13.20
N ILE A 51 41.39 19.63 -12.68
CA ILE A 51 40.10 19.46 -13.34
C ILE A 51 39.08 20.47 -12.81
N CYS A 52 39.00 20.61 -11.49
CA CYS A 52 38.04 21.46 -10.80
C CYS A 52 38.73 22.72 -10.26
N THR A 53 38.54 23.83 -10.98
CA THR A 53 39.18 25.11 -10.67
C THR A 53 38.30 26.06 -9.86
N ASP A 54 37.01 25.73 -9.67
CA ASP A 54 36.13 26.54 -8.85
C ASP A 54 36.57 26.50 -7.38
N ALA A 55 36.49 27.66 -6.73
CA ALA A 55 36.82 27.81 -5.33
C ALA A 55 35.77 27.09 -4.46
N PRO A 56 36.19 26.55 -3.29
CA PRO A 56 35.24 26.06 -2.30
C PRO A 56 34.19 27.10 -1.91
N GLN A 57 32.95 26.69 -1.72
CA GLN A 57 31.83 27.57 -1.35
C GLN A 57 30.99 26.97 -0.22
N GLY A 58 30.47 27.81 0.67
CA GLY A 58 29.66 27.36 1.80
C GLY A 58 30.48 26.63 2.86
N THR A 59 29.82 25.78 3.65
CA THR A 59 30.47 24.97 4.69
C THR A 59 30.99 23.66 4.12
N ASN A 60 32.10 23.17 4.69
CA ASN A 60 32.56 21.82 4.40
C ASN A 60 31.66 20.81 5.10
N GLY A 61 31.43 19.67 4.45
CA GLY A 61 30.81 18.51 5.09
C GLY A 61 31.71 17.91 6.17
N ASP A 62 31.10 17.16 7.08
CA ASP A 62 31.75 16.45 8.17
C ASP A 62 32.03 14.96 7.85
N THR A 63 31.25 14.38 6.93
CA THR A 63 31.40 12.98 6.49
C THR A 63 31.63 12.91 4.98
N LEU A 64 32.67 12.17 4.56
CA LEU A 64 32.93 11.90 3.14
C LEU A 64 32.25 10.60 2.73
N VAL A 65 31.49 10.65 1.63
CA VAL A 65 30.94 9.46 0.97
C VAL A 65 31.58 9.29 -0.40
N GLY A 66 32.08 8.10 -0.68
CA GLY A 66 32.69 7.77 -1.97
C GLY A 66 33.94 8.60 -2.30
N ALA A 67 34.41 8.47 -3.53
CA ALA A 67 35.46 9.33 -4.11
C ALA A 67 34.84 10.61 -4.68
N TRP A 68 35.68 11.62 -4.95
CA TRP A 68 35.23 12.84 -5.65
C TRP A 68 34.52 12.52 -6.97
N ASP A 69 33.35 13.15 -7.19
CA ASP A 69 32.47 12.88 -8.33
C ASP A 69 32.21 14.13 -9.19
N LEU A 70 32.74 14.16 -10.42
CA LEU A 70 32.49 15.27 -11.36
C LEU A 70 31.01 15.41 -11.70
N GLU A 71 30.26 14.30 -11.75
CA GLU A 71 28.86 14.27 -12.17
C GLU A 71 27.89 14.55 -11.02
N SER A 72 28.37 14.72 -9.78
CA SER A 72 27.50 15.06 -8.66
C SER A 72 26.71 16.34 -8.94
N VAL A 73 25.43 16.33 -8.59
CA VAL A 73 24.60 17.55 -8.62
C VAL A 73 25.12 18.63 -7.67
N MET A 74 25.96 18.25 -6.69
CA MET A 74 26.60 19.16 -5.73
C MET A 74 27.95 19.72 -6.21
N ASN A 75 28.33 19.45 -7.47
CA ASN A 75 29.62 19.86 -8.03
C ASN A 75 29.48 21.01 -9.03
N TYR A 76 30.01 22.18 -8.69
CA TYR A 76 30.00 23.34 -9.60
C TYR A 76 31.00 23.24 -10.75
N CYS A 77 32.02 22.41 -10.62
CA CYS A 77 33.00 22.18 -11.67
C CYS A 77 32.46 21.31 -12.81
N ASN A 78 31.24 20.78 -12.70
CA ASN A 78 30.62 20.02 -13.77
C ASN A 78 30.34 20.94 -14.99
N PRO A 79 30.86 20.62 -16.19
CA PRO A 79 30.56 21.39 -17.40
C PRO A 79 29.06 21.46 -17.72
N ASN A 80 28.30 20.44 -17.31
CA ASN A 80 26.85 20.46 -17.28
C ASN A 80 26.41 20.96 -15.91
N TRP A 81 25.81 22.16 -15.88
CA TRP A 81 25.46 22.82 -14.62
C TRP A 81 24.61 21.94 -13.69
N ASN A 82 25.15 21.60 -12.52
CA ASN A 82 24.58 20.66 -11.53
C ASN A 82 24.15 19.33 -12.16
N ASN A 83 24.90 18.83 -13.13
CA ASN A 83 24.58 17.67 -13.96
C ASN A 83 23.17 17.71 -14.60
N GLY A 84 22.64 18.92 -14.84
CA GLY A 84 21.27 19.12 -15.30
C GLY A 84 20.18 18.66 -14.32
N GLY A 85 20.51 18.51 -13.03
CA GLY A 85 19.61 17.97 -12.00
C GLY A 85 19.50 16.45 -12.00
N VAL A 86 20.33 15.74 -12.76
CA VAL A 86 20.37 14.27 -12.75
C VAL A 86 21.35 13.82 -11.68
N LEU A 87 20.86 13.09 -10.68
CA LEU A 87 21.69 12.51 -9.62
C LEU A 87 22.70 11.52 -10.23
N SER A 88 23.98 11.67 -9.86
CA SER A 88 25.00 10.69 -10.18
C SER A 88 24.83 9.40 -9.37
N ALA A 89 25.59 8.35 -9.72
CA ALA A 89 25.62 7.12 -8.93
C ALA A 89 26.09 7.38 -7.48
N THR A 90 27.03 8.31 -7.28
CA THR A 90 27.54 8.67 -5.94
C THR A 90 26.52 9.48 -5.16
N ASP A 91 25.78 10.38 -5.80
CA ASP A 91 24.68 11.12 -5.15
C ASP A 91 23.63 10.14 -4.61
N ILE A 92 23.21 9.18 -5.44
CA ILE A 92 22.24 8.14 -5.06
C ILE A 92 22.81 7.27 -3.94
N PHE A 93 24.08 6.89 -4.03
CA PHE A 93 24.74 6.06 -3.02
C PHE A 93 24.81 6.78 -1.66
N GLY A 94 25.21 8.06 -1.64
CA GLY A 94 25.24 8.86 -0.41
C GLY A 94 23.87 9.07 0.20
N LEU A 95 22.85 9.33 -0.63
CA LEU A 95 21.46 9.39 -0.16
C LEU A 95 21.05 8.08 0.50
N ARG A 96 21.38 6.93 -0.09
CA ARG A 96 20.99 5.62 0.44
C ARG A 96 21.70 5.23 1.73
N ILE A 97 22.95 5.69 1.94
CA ILE A 97 23.65 5.46 3.21
C ILE A 97 22.95 6.16 4.36
N PHE A 98 22.53 7.42 4.17
CA PHE A 98 21.98 8.22 5.27
C PHE A 98 20.47 8.14 5.40
N TYR A 99 19.75 7.93 4.29
CA TYR A 99 18.29 7.98 4.23
C TYR A 99 17.65 6.64 3.83
N GLY A 100 18.45 5.62 3.54
CA GLY A 100 17.99 4.31 3.08
C GLY A 100 17.57 4.30 1.60
N PRO A 101 17.41 3.12 0.98
CA PRO A 101 16.80 3.01 -0.33
C PRO A 101 15.28 3.25 -0.25
N PRO A 102 14.65 3.75 -1.32
CA PRO A 102 13.19 3.83 -1.35
C PRO A 102 12.60 2.42 -1.29
N ASN A 103 11.45 2.28 -0.64
CA ASN A 103 10.63 1.07 -0.75
C ASN A 103 10.24 0.84 -2.21
N GLN A 104 10.20 -0.42 -2.65
CA GLN A 104 9.93 -0.78 -4.03
C GLN A 104 8.95 -1.94 -4.11
N LEU A 105 8.24 -1.99 -5.23
CA LEU A 105 7.41 -3.12 -5.62
C LEU A 105 8.11 -3.88 -6.74
N SER A 106 8.50 -5.12 -6.50
CA SER A 106 9.07 -5.98 -7.53
C SER A 106 7.95 -6.74 -8.23
N ARG A 107 7.87 -6.62 -9.56
CA ARG A 107 6.80 -7.23 -10.34
C ARG A 107 7.18 -8.63 -10.77
N GLU A 108 6.30 -9.58 -10.48
CA GLU A 108 6.41 -10.96 -10.88
C GLU A 108 5.17 -11.46 -11.63
N ALA A 109 5.41 -12.35 -12.58
CA ALA A 109 4.40 -12.96 -13.44
C ALA A 109 3.95 -14.30 -12.83
N TRP A 110 2.83 -14.33 -12.10
CA TRP A 110 2.44 -15.53 -11.36
C TRP A 110 1.45 -16.43 -12.09
N ALA A 111 0.57 -15.85 -12.91
CA ALA A 111 -0.31 -16.63 -13.78
C ALA A 111 -0.41 -15.99 -15.17
N ARG A 112 -0.46 -16.85 -16.20
CA ARG A 112 -0.64 -16.45 -17.59
C ARG A 112 -1.70 -17.32 -18.23
N ALA A 113 -2.69 -16.67 -18.84
CA ALA A 113 -3.78 -17.30 -19.57
C ALA A 113 -4.44 -18.49 -18.83
N SER A 114 -4.73 -18.32 -17.53
CA SER A 114 -5.17 -19.37 -16.61
C SER A 114 -6.70 -19.39 -16.42
N GLY A 115 -7.43 -19.53 -17.53
CA GLY A 115 -8.90 -19.55 -17.54
C GLY A 115 -9.53 -18.27 -18.12
N GLY A 116 -10.86 -18.19 -18.12
CA GLY A 116 -11.59 -17.06 -18.68
C GLY A 116 -11.61 -15.84 -17.76
N PHE A 117 -11.53 -14.64 -18.35
CA PHE A 117 -11.71 -13.38 -17.64
C PHE A 117 -13.04 -12.72 -18.02
N TRP A 118 -13.88 -12.40 -17.02
CA TRP A 118 -15.15 -11.70 -17.23
C TRP A 118 -15.34 -10.58 -16.21
N ASN A 119 -15.84 -9.43 -16.65
CA ASN A 119 -15.96 -8.24 -15.80
C ASN A 119 -16.82 -8.42 -14.53
N ALA A 120 -17.78 -9.34 -14.56
CA ALA A 120 -18.69 -9.61 -13.44
C ALA A 120 -18.07 -10.46 -12.32
N GLN A 121 -16.92 -11.11 -12.59
CA GLN A 121 -16.18 -11.89 -11.60
C GLN A 121 -15.87 -11.05 -10.35
N LYS A 122 -15.98 -11.69 -9.19
CA LYS A 122 -15.58 -11.11 -7.90
C LYS A 122 -14.27 -11.76 -7.49
N TRP A 123 -13.22 -10.95 -7.39
CA TRP A 123 -11.89 -11.38 -6.99
C TRP A 123 -11.65 -10.93 -5.56
N LEU A 124 -11.20 -11.85 -4.72
CA LEU A 124 -10.90 -11.62 -3.31
C LEU A 124 -9.54 -12.26 -2.98
N ALA A 125 -8.88 -11.72 -1.95
CA ALA A 125 -7.61 -12.23 -1.45
C ALA A 125 -7.75 -12.67 0.01
N GLY A 126 -6.95 -13.66 0.40
CA GLY A 126 -6.81 -14.14 1.77
C GLY A 126 -6.24 -15.56 1.80
N ASP A 127 -5.71 -16.00 2.94
CA ASP A 127 -5.19 -17.36 3.13
C ASP A 127 -6.34 -18.37 3.25
N PHE A 128 -6.80 -18.92 2.13
CA PHE A 128 -7.96 -19.81 2.13
C PHE A 128 -7.58 -21.23 2.60
N ASN A 129 -6.33 -21.65 2.40
CA ASN A 129 -5.87 -23.01 2.73
C ASN A 129 -5.26 -23.14 4.15
N GLY A 130 -4.90 -22.02 4.79
CA GLY A 130 -4.29 -21.93 6.11
C GLY A 130 -2.77 -22.20 6.10
N ASP A 131 -2.07 -21.91 5.01
CA ASP A 131 -0.62 -22.15 4.87
C ASP A 131 0.25 -20.92 5.20
N GLY A 132 -0.37 -19.80 5.56
CA GLY A 132 0.27 -18.53 5.88
C GLY A 132 0.53 -17.63 4.68
N ARG A 133 0.09 -18.01 3.47
CA ARG A 133 0.17 -17.17 2.26
C ARG A 133 -1.23 -16.80 1.82
N ALA A 134 -1.39 -15.56 1.37
CA ALA A 134 -2.62 -15.15 0.73
C ALA A 134 -2.77 -15.82 -0.64
N ASP A 135 -3.99 -16.25 -0.92
CA ASP A 135 -4.45 -16.84 -2.17
C ASP A 135 -5.39 -15.86 -2.88
N LEU A 136 -5.82 -16.20 -4.11
CA LEU A 136 -6.89 -15.48 -4.80
C LEU A 136 -8.13 -16.37 -4.98
N ALA A 137 -9.30 -15.89 -4.55
CA ALA A 137 -10.59 -16.51 -4.87
C ALA A 137 -11.30 -15.75 -6.00
N ASN A 138 -11.80 -16.51 -6.98
CA ASN A 138 -12.62 -16.01 -8.08
C ASN A 138 -14.03 -16.58 -7.96
N VAL A 139 -15.00 -15.70 -7.64
CA VAL A 139 -16.43 -16.05 -7.66
C VAL A 139 -17.04 -15.59 -8.98
N PHE A 140 -17.63 -16.53 -9.72
CA PHE A 140 -18.19 -16.26 -11.04
C PHE A 140 -19.56 -16.91 -11.26
N ASN A 141 -20.26 -16.40 -12.27
CA ASN A 141 -21.59 -16.83 -12.64
C ASN A 141 -21.56 -18.09 -13.52
N ASP A 142 -22.03 -19.21 -12.97
CA ASP A 142 -22.30 -20.45 -13.69
C ASP A 142 -23.82 -20.69 -13.77
N GLY A 143 -24.45 -20.10 -14.79
CA GLY A 143 -25.87 -20.33 -15.08
C GLY A 143 -26.83 -19.77 -14.03
N GLY A 144 -26.49 -18.63 -13.41
CA GLY A 144 -27.24 -17.99 -12.32
C GLY A 144 -26.81 -18.43 -10.93
N TYR A 145 -25.81 -19.32 -10.83
CA TYR A 145 -25.26 -19.83 -9.57
C TYR A 145 -23.81 -19.40 -9.40
N SER A 146 -23.37 -19.27 -8.15
CA SER A 146 -21.97 -18.94 -7.82
C SER A 146 -21.10 -20.19 -7.86
N THR A 147 -20.07 -20.18 -8.71
CA THR A 147 -18.96 -21.13 -8.68
C THR A 147 -17.72 -20.38 -8.21
N VAL A 148 -16.88 -21.05 -7.41
CA VAL A 148 -15.68 -20.47 -6.79
C VAL A 148 -14.47 -21.33 -7.12
N ASP A 149 -13.50 -20.71 -7.77
CA ASP A 149 -12.16 -21.27 -7.93
C ASP A 149 -11.19 -20.51 -7.01
N VAL A 150 -10.22 -21.22 -6.45
CA VAL A 150 -9.15 -20.67 -5.64
C VAL A 150 -7.82 -20.90 -6.34
N HIS A 151 -7.04 -19.85 -6.46
CA HIS A 151 -5.69 -19.83 -6.98
C HIS A 151 -4.75 -19.81 -5.77
N LEU A 152 -4.26 -20.98 -5.40
CA LEU A 152 -3.42 -21.20 -4.23
C LEU A 152 -2.01 -20.68 -4.48
N SER A 153 -1.51 -19.80 -3.61
CA SER A 153 -0.16 -19.25 -3.71
C SER A 153 0.88 -20.32 -3.45
N THR A 154 1.93 -20.34 -4.26
CA THR A 154 3.16 -21.12 -3.99
C THR A 154 4.31 -20.24 -3.51
N GLY A 155 4.06 -18.94 -3.30
CA GLY A 155 5.07 -17.92 -3.01
C GLY A 155 5.77 -17.30 -4.21
N ASN A 156 5.52 -17.83 -5.40
CA ASN A 156 6.11 -17.36 -6.66
C ASN A 156 5.23 -17.71 -7.88
N GLY A 157 3.96 -18.02 -7.64
CA GLY A 157 3.05 -18.58 -8.62
C GLY A 157 1.73 -18.99 -8.00
N PHE A 158 0.80 -19.46 -8.84
CA PHE A 158 -0.51 -19.93 -8.41
C PHE A 158 -0.84 -21.33 -8.95
N VAL A 159 -1.52 -22.13 -8.13
CA VAL A 159 -2.18 -23.38 -8.53
C VAL A 159 -3.69 -23.22 -8.42
N GLN A 160 -4.40 -23.28 -9.55
CA GLN A 160 -5.85 -23.14 -9.59
C GLN A 160 -6.56 -24.44 -9.25
N THR A 161 -7.62 -24.35 -8.44
CA THR A 161 -8.52 -25.47 -8.11
C THR A 161 -9.95 -24.98 -7.87
N ILE A 162 -10.95 -25.80 -8.20
CA ILE A 162 -12.36 -25.47 -7.98
C ILE A 162 -12.75 -25.88 -6.56
N TRP A 163 -13.23 -24.94 -5.76
CA TRP A 163 -13.59 -25.16 -4.35
C TRP A 163 -15.09 -25.25 -4.10
N ALA A 164 -15.91 -24.68 -4.99
CA ALA A 164 -17.35 -24.81 -4.94
C ALA A 164 -17.97 -24.68 -6.33
N THR A 165 -18.89 -25.58 -6.67
CA THR A 165 -19.64 -25.53 -7.94
C THR A 165 -21.09 -25.23 -7.68
N ARG A 166 -21.63 -24.18 -8.34
CA ARG A 166 -23.04 -23.75 -8.25
C ARG A 166 -23.58 -23.66 -6.82
N SER A 167 -22.75 -23.16 -5.90
CA SER A 167 -23.05 -23.08 -4.48
C SER A 167 -23.73 -21.75 -4.14
N GLY A 168 -25.03 -21.66 -4.40
CA GLY A 168 -25.82 -20.45 -4.12
C GLY A 168 -26.11 -19.67 -5.40
N GLY A 169 -26.98 -18.66 -5.31
CA GLY A 169 -27.32 -17.83 -6.46
C GLY A 169 -26.29 -16.72 -6.69
N PHE A 170 -26.13 -16.28 -7.94
CA PHE A 170 -25.21 -15.21 -8.33
C PHE A 170 -25.97 -14.07 -9.01
N TRP A 171 -25.78 -12.85 -8.51
CA TRP A 171 -26.29 -11.62 -9.13
C TRP A 171 -25.35 -10.44 -8.87
N ASP A 172 -25.32 -9.48 -9.79
CA ASP A 172 -24.28 -8.44 -9.80
C ASP A 172 -24.25 -7.54 -8.56
N ALA A 173 -25.41 -7.32 -7.92
CA ALA A 173 -25.56 -6.47 -6.75
C ALA A 173 -25.00 -7.07 -5.44
N GLN A 174 -24.71 -8.39 -5.41
CA GLN A 174 -24.15 -9.07 -4.24
C GLN A 174 -22.83 -8.45 -3.81
N LYS A 175 -22.61 -8.40 -2.49
CA LYS A 175 -21.33 -8.00 -1.90
C LYS A 175 -20.63 -9.26 -1.41
N TRP A 176 -19.48 -9.54 -1.99
CA TRP A 176 -18.61 -10.64 -1.57
C TRP A 176 -17.45 -10.07 -0.77
N LEU A 177 -17.16 -10.68 0.38
CA LEU A 177 -16.08 -10.29 1.28
C LEU A 177 -15.30 -11.53 1.72
N ALA A 178 -14.01 -11.35 2.01
CA ALA A 178 -13.13 -12.39 2.51
C ALA A 178 -12.69 -12.06 3.93
N GLY A 179 -12.54 -13.10 4.76
CA GLY A 179 -11.95 -13.01 6.11
C GLY A 179 -12.27 -14.25 6.93
N ASP A 180 -11.55 -14.48 8.02
CA ASP A 180 -11.77 -15.61 8.93
C ASP A 180 -13.00 -15.36 9.82
N PHE A 181 -14.19 -15.69 9.33
CA PHE A 181 -15.44 -15.42 10.05
C PHE A 181 -15.65 -16.42 11.20
N ASN A 182 -15.06 -17.62 11.13
CA ASN A 182 -15.27 -18.68 12.13
C ASN A 182 -14.18 -18.70 13.24
N GLY A 183 -13.03 -18.08 13.01
CA GLY A 183 -11.87 -18.02 13.90
C GLY A 183 -10.97 -19.26 13.85
N ASP A 184 -10.92 -19.97 12.72
CA ASP A 184 -10.12 -21.20 12.56
C ASP A 184 -8.74 -20.97 11.90
N GLY A 185 -8.42 -19.72 11.59
CA GLY A 185 -7.18 -19.30 10.96
C GLY A 185 -7.20 -19.37 9.43
N ARG A 186 -8.34 -19.70 8.81
CA ARG A 186 -8.50 -19.72 7.35
C ARG A 186 -9.47 -18.62 6.93
N THR A 187 -9.20 -18.08 5.75
CA THR A 187 -10.09 -17.12 5.12
C THR A 187 -11.34 -17.84 4.62
N ASP A 188 -12.50 -17.31 4.97
CA ASP A 188 -13.81 -17.70 4.47
C ASP A 188 -14.33 -16.67 3.44
N LEU A 189 -15.47 -16.96 2.79
CA LEU A 189 -16.16 -16.00 1.93
C LEU A 189 -17.57 -15.69 2.45
N ALA A 190 -17.88 -14.42 2.67
CA ALA A 190 -19.24 -13.95 2.98
C ALA A 190 -19.90 -13.35 1.73
N ASN A 191 -21.13 -13.78 1.45
CA ASN A 191 -21.99 -13.22 0.41
C ASN A 191 -23.18 -12.51 1.07
N VAL A 192 -23.21 -11.19 0.98
CA VAL A 192 -24.31 -10.34 1.43
C VAL A 192 -25.21 -9.98 0.25
N PHE A 193 -26.51 -10.25 0.39
CA PHE A 193 -27.47 -10.07 -0.69
C PHE A 193 -28.85 -9.59 -0.25
N TYR A 194 -29.57 -9.03 -1.21
CA TYR A 194 -30.93 -8.54 -1.06
C TYR A 194 -31.94 -9.67 -0.84
N ASP A 195 -32.73 -9.55 0.24
CA ASP A 195 -33.91 -10.36 0.53
C ASP A 195 -35.06 -9.45 0.98
N GLY A 196 -35.85 -8.98 0.01
CA GLY A 196 -37.09 -8.23 0.27
C GLY A 196 -36.90 -6.89 1.00
N GLY A 197 -35.83 -6.16 0.70
CA GLY A 197 -35.47 -4.88 1.33
C GLY A 197 -34.41 -5.01 2.43
N TYR A 198 -34.06 -6.25 2.79
CA TYR A 198 -33.15 -6.53 3.89
C TYR A 198 -31.89 -7.26 3.41
N SER A 199 -30.83 -7.20 4.19
CA SER A 199 -29.60 -7.97 3.98
C SER A 199 -29.71 -9.37 4.55
N THR A 200 -29.32 -10.35 3.75
CA THR A 200 -29.13 -11.73 4.17
C THR A 200 -27.70 -12.13 3.84
N VAL A 201 -27.08 -12.95 4.70
CA VAL A 201 -25.65 -13.31 4.60
C VAL A 201 -25.49 -14.82 4.61
N ASP A 202 -24.95 -15.36 3.52
CA ASP A 202 -24.42 -16.72 3.45
C ASP A 202 -22.90 -16.67 3.61
N VAL A 203 -22.33 -17.55 4.45
CA VAL A 203 -20.89 -17.72 4.61
C VAL A 203 -20.48 -19.08 4.03
N HIS A 204 -19.49 -19.05 3.17
CA HIS A 204 -18.79 -20.17 2.58
C HIS A 204 -17.54 -20.41 3.43
N VAL A 205 -17.68 -21.30 4.41
CA VAL A 205 -16.61 -21.61 5.36
C VAL A 205 -15.56 -22.49 4.68
N SER A 206 -14.30 -22.10 4.75
CA SER A 206 -13.18 -22.84 4.18
C SER A 206 -12.92 -24.13 4.94
N THR A 207 -12.69 -25.21 4.21
CA THR A 207 -12.18 -26.48 4.77
C THR A 207 -10.69 -26.67 4.49
N GLY A 208 -10.02 -25.65 3.95
CA GLY A 208 -8.63 -25.69 3.47
C GLY A 208 -8.45 -26.37 2.09
N SER A 209 -9.54 -26.80 1.47
CA SER A 209 -9.55 -27.47 0.15
C SER A 209 -10.89 -27.37 -0.57
N GLY A 210 -11.80 -26.53 -0.07
CA GLY A 210 -13.18 -26.42 -0.51
C GLY A 210 -13.97 -25.49 0.41
N PHE A 211 -15.23 -25.24 0.05
CA PHE A 211 -16.13 -24.41 0.87
C PHE A 211 -17.41 -25.13 1.28
N VAL A 212 -17.86 -24.90 2.51
CA VAL A 212 -19.18 -25.29 3.01
C VAL A 212 -20.06 -24.06 3.20
N ARG A 213 -21.14 -23.94 2.43
CA ARG A 213 -22.06 -22.81 2.51
C ARG A 213 -23.08 -22.97 3.63
N THR A 214 -23.19 -21.95 4.49
CA THR A 214 -24.16 -21.88 5.59
C THR A 214 -24.78 -20.49 5.70
N ARG A 215 -26.04 -20.39 6.14
CA ARG A 215 -26.75 -19.11 6.33
C ARG A 215 -26.44 -18.56 7.72
N TRP A 216 -25.80 -17.40 7.81
CA TRP A 216 -25.37 -16.81 9.08
C TRP A 216 -26.25 -15.65 9.55
N ALA A 217 -26.96 -14.99 8.63
CA ALA A 217 -27.96 -13.97 8.97
C ALA A 217 -29.08 -13.93 7.94
N THR A 218 -30.33 -13.78 8.39
CA THR A 218 -31.49 -13.63 7.52
C THR A 218 -32.18 -12.32 7.81
N ARG A 219 -32.37 -11.49 6.77
CA ARG A 219 -33.04 -10.19 6.85
C ARG A 219 -32.56 -9.30 8.00
N SER A 220 -31.25 -9.25 8.21
CA SER A 220 -30.59 -8.51 9.28
C SER A 220 -30.16 -7.14 8.78
N GLY A 221 -30.99 -6.13 8.99
CA GLY A 221 -30.73 -4.77 8.51
C GLY A 221 -31.23 -4.54 7.07
N ALA A 222 -31.32 -3.28 6.66
CA ALA A 222 -31.80 -2.90 5.34
C ALA A 222 -30.67 -2.97 4.29
N PHE A 223 -31.00 -3.30 3.04
CA PHE A 223 -30.02 -3.50 1.97
C PHE A 223 -30.35 -2.69 0.71
N TRP A 224 -29.36 -1.98 0.18
CA TRP A 224 -29.40 -1.31 -1.12
C TRP A 224 -27.99 -1.10 -1.68
N ASP A 225 -27.88 -0.85 -2.99
CA ASP A 225 -26.62 -0.99 -3.72
C ASP A 225 -25.50 -0.02 -3.30
N ALA A 226 -25.85 1.21 -2.88
CA ALA A 226 -24.89 2.25 -2.54
C ALA A 226 -24.13 2.01 -1.22
N GLN A 227 -24.61 1.07 -0.40
CA GLN A 227 -23.98 0.68 0.87
C GLN A 227 -22.58 0.12 0.66
N LYS A 228 -21.67 0.45 1.59
CA LYS A 228 -20.29 -0.04 1.58
C LYS A 228 -20.17 -1.13 2.65
N TRP A 229 -19.88 -2.34 2.20
CA TRP A 229 -19.67 -3.49 3.06
C TRP A 229 -18.17 -3.77 3.17
N LEU A 230 -17.67 -3.95 4.39
CA LEU A 230 -16.26 -4.21 4.69
C LEU A 230 -16.15 -5.37 5.68
N ALA A 231 -15.02 -6.08 5.63
CA ALA A 231 -14.69 -7.17 6.52
C ALA A 231 -13.46 -6.80 7.35
N GLY A 232 -13.48 -7.12 8.65
CA GLY A 232 -12.37 -6.90 9.58
C GLY A 232 -12.76 -7.32 10.99
N ASP A 233 -11.79 -7.64 11.84
CA ASP A 233 -12.04 -7.94 13.27
C ASP A 233 -12.24 -6.62 14.04
N PHE A 234 -13.45 -6.06 13.97
CA PHE A 234 -13.73 -4.76 14.60
C PHE A 234 -13.81 -4.87 16.13
N ASN A 235 -14.09 -6.05 16.68
CA ASN A 235 -14.30 -6.23 18.13
C ASN A 235 -13.04 -6.75 18.88
N GLY A 236 -12.04 -7.25 18.16
CA GLY A 236 -10.79 -7.79 18.68
C GLY A 236 -10.91 -9.21 19.24
N ASP A 237 -11.89 -10.00 18.80
CA ASP A 237 -12.12 -11.36 19.29
C ASP A 237 -11.42 -12.46 18.46
N GLY A 238 -10.67 -12.05 17.44
CA GLY A 238 -9.95 -12.92 16.51
C GLY A 238 -10.82 -13.45 15.37
N ARG A 239 -12.05 -12.97 15.22
CA ARG A 239 -12.92 -13.30 14.08
C ARG A 239 -13.21 -12.06 13.26
N THR A 240 -13.33 -12.29 11.96
CA THR A 240 -13.76 -11.25 11.05
C THR A 240 -15.24 -10.95 11.27
N ASP A 241 -15.57 -9.66 11.38
CA ASP A 241 -16.91 -9.11 11.41
C ASP A 241 -17.27 -8.47 10.06
N LEU A 242 -18.54 -8.07 9.87
CA LEU A 242 -18.96 -7.29 8.69
C LEU A 242 -19.44 -5.89 9.09
N ALA A 243 -18.81 -4.85 8.58
CA ALA A 243 -19.28 -3.46 8.71
C ALA A 243 -20.09 -3.04 7.48
N ASN A 244 -21.25 -2.44 7.69
CA ASN A 244 -22.08 -1.81 6.68
C ASN A 244 -22.14 -0.30 6.92
N VAL A 245 -21.51 0.47 6.04
CA VAL A 245 -21.54 1.94 6.04
C VAL A 245 -22.55 2.43 5.03
N PHE A 246 -23.48 3.28 5.47
CA PHE A 246 -24.57 3.75 4.64
C PHE A 246 -24.98 5.20 4.91
N ASN A 247 -25.70 5.77 3.94
CA ASN A 247 -26.20 7.14 3.97
C ASN A 247 -27.45 7.27 4.88
N ASP A 248 -27.35 8.03 5.96
CA ASP A 248 -28.45 8.51 6.79
C ASP A 248 -28.56 10.04 6.67
N GLY A 249 -29.30 10.50 5.66
CA GLY A 249 -29.62 11.92 5.50
C GLY A 249 -28.42 12.81 5.15
N GLY A 250 -27.44 12.29 4.41
CA GLY A 250 -26.19 12.96 4.05
C GLY A 250 -25.02 12.63 4.98
N TYR A 251 -25.26 11.83 6.02
CA TYR A 251 -24.25 11.44 7.00
C TYR A 251 -23.98 9.94 6.96
N SER A 252 -22.79 9.52 7.38
CA SER A 252 -22.43 8.11 7.48
C SER A 252 -22.98 7.48 8.75
N THR A 253 -23.63 6.34 8.63
CA THR A 253 -24.01 5.47 9.77
C THR A 253 -23.40 4.10 9.53
N VAL A 254 -22.93 3.47 10.61
CA VAL A 254 -22.22 2.18 10.54
C VAL A 254 -22.92 1.16 11.43
N ASP A 255 -23.39 0.10 10.79
CA ASP A 255 -23.79 -1.13 11.48
C ASP A 255 -22.65 -2.14 11.42
N VAL A 256 -22.38 -2.82 12.53
CA VAL A 256 -21.47 -3.97 12.56
C VAL A 256 -22.26 -5.23 12.84
N HIS A 257 -22.10 -6.21 11.97
CA HIS A 257 -22.60 -7.56 12.07
C HIS A 257 -21.48 -8.39 12.70
N VAL A 258 -21.53 -8.50 14.03
CA VAL A 258 -20.50 -9.18 14.83
C VAL A 258 -20.60 -10.69 14.64
N SER A 259 -19.51 -11.33 14.29
CA SER A 259 -19.42 -12.77 14.14
C SER A 259 -19.49 -13.48 15.51
N THR A 260 -20.17 -14.61 15.54
CA THR A 260 -20.18 -15.53 16.68
C THR A 260 -19.44 -16.84 16.36
N GLY A 261 -18.79 -16.89 15.20
CA GLY A 261 -18.18 -18.09 14.63
C GLY A 261 -19.14 -19.00 13.86
N SER A 262 -20.44 -18.68 13.85
CA SER A 262 -21.47 -19.47 13.15
C SER A 262 -22.72 -18.69 12.73
N ALA A 263 -22.79 -17.40 13.09
CA ALA A 263 -23.88 -16.49 12.83
C ALA A 263 -23.40 -15.04 13.02
N PHE A 264 -24.14 -14.07 12.50
CA PHE A 264 -23.88 -12.64 12.74
C PHE A 264 -24.94 -11.99 13.63
N VAL A 265 -24.50 -11.12 14.53
CA VAL A 265 -25.36 -10.28 15.38
C VAL A 265 -25.17 -8.82 15.01
N ARG A 266 -26.20 -8.20 14.43
CA ARG A 266 -26.16 -6.78 14.04
C ARG A 266 -26.21 -5.84 15.25
N ARG A 267 -25.33 -4.85 15.26
CA ARG A 267 -25.23 -3.74 16.22
C ARG A 267 -25.04 -2.43 15.46
N VAL A 268 -25.51 -1.32 16.01
CA VAL A 268 -25.22 0.02 15.49
C VAL A 268 -23.99 0.54 16.25
N TRP A 269 -22.91 0.87 15.54
CA TRP A 269 -21.63 1.28 16.15
C TRP A 269 -21.32 2.75 15.96
N ALA A 270 -21.88 3.39 14.92
CA ALA A 270 -21.80 4.82 14.72
C ALA A 270 -23.07 5.34 14.06
N THR A 271 -23.56 6.52 14.45
CA THR A 271 -24.74 7.16 13.86
C THR A 271 -24.38 8.57 13.43
N ARG A 272 -24.62 8.87 12.15
CA ARG A 272 -24.34 10.18 11.53
C ARG A 272 -22.93 10.71 11.83
N SER A 273 -21.93 9.84 11.73
CA SER A 273 -20.54 10.10 12.11
C SER A 273 -19.73 10.66 10.95
N GLY A 274 -20.06 11.88 10.51
CA GLY A 274 -19.42 12.55 9.37
C GLY A 274 -20.26 12.48 8.11
N ASP A 275 -19.82 13.19 7.07
CA ASP A 275 -20.56 13.32 5.81
C ASP A 275 -20.41 12.07 4.94
N PHE A 276 -21.44 11.76 4.15
CA PHE A 276 -21.48 10.61 3.26
C PHE A 276 -21.86 11.00 1.83
N TRP A 277 -21.11 10.46 0.86
CA TRP A 277 -21.48 10.45 -0.55
C TRP A 277 -20.84 9.27 -1.28
N ASP A 278 -21.43 8.85 -2.39
CA ASP A 278 -21.14 7.54 -2.99
C ASP A 278 -19.69 7.34 -3.48
N ALA A 279 -19.01 8.43 -3.87
CA ALA A 279 -17.65 8.39 -4.42
C ALA A 279 -16.56 8.15 -3.35
N GLN A 280 -16.89 8.28 -2.07
CA GLN A 280 -15.98 7.99 -0.95
C GLN A 280 -15.46 6.55 -1.00
N LYS A 281 -14.19 6.38 -0.65
CA LYS A 281 -13.51 5.08 -0.61
C LYS A 281 -13.40 4.64 0.84
N TRP A 282 -14.16 3.61 1.20
CA TRP A 282 -14.14 3.02 2.53
C TRP A 282 -13.27 1.76 2.51
N LEU A 283 -12.41 1.63 3.52
CA LEU A 283 -11.46 0.53 3.67
C LEU A 283 -11.43 0.09 5.14
N ALA A 284 -11.12 -1.19 5.37
CA ALA A 284 -10.96 -1.75 6.71
C ALA A 284 -9.53 -2.24 6.91
N GLY A 285 -9.02 -2.11 8.13
CA GLY A 285 -7.67 -2.53 8.52
C GLY A 285 -7.33 -1.95 9.89
N ASP A 286 -6.38 -2.55 10.61
CA ASP A 286 -5.89 -2.04 11.89
C ASP A 286 -4.95 -0.85 11.64
N PHE A 287 -5.49 0.37 11.57
CA PHE A 287 -4.68 1.54 11.23
C PHE A 287 -3.95 2.09 12.46
N ASP A 288 -4.51 1.94 13.66
CA ASP A 288 -3.91 2.45 14.90
C ASP A 288 -2.93 1.49 15.60
N GLY A 289 -2.97 0.20 15.23
CA GLY A 289 -2.08 -0.86 15.71
C GLY A 289 -2.54 -1.47 17.03
N ASP A 290 -3.82 -1.37 17.36
CA ASP A 290 -4.37 -1.87 18.62
C ASP A 290 -4.88 -3.33 18.56
N GLY A 291 -4.76 -3.95 17.39
CA GLY A 291 -5.18 -5.33 17.10
C GLY A 291 -6.64 -5.45 16.65
N ARG A 292 -7.38 -4.34 16.52
CA ARG A 292 -8.73 -4.32 15.95
C ARG A 292 -8.70 -3.66 14.59
N ALA A 293 -9.55 -4.16 13.69
CA ALA A 293 -9.81 -3.43 12.46
C ALA A 293 -10.53 -2.12 12.75
N ASP A 294 -10.14 -1.08 12.02
CA ASP A 294 -10.76 0.23 11.95
C ASP A 294 -11.44 0.43 10.59
N LEU A 295 -12.06 1.59 10.38
CA LEU A 295 -12.57 2.01 9.08
C LEU A 295 -11.93 3.33 8.61
N ALA A 296 -11.24 3.30 7.48
CA ALA A 296 -10.74 4.51 6.82
C ALA A 296 -11.70 4.97 5.70
N ASN A 297 -12.06 6.25 5.73
CA ASN A 297 -12.78 6.94 4.66
C ASN A 297 -11.82 7.89 3.94
N VAL A 298 -11.45 7.53 2.71
CA VAL A 298 -10.62 8.36 1.82
C VAL A 298 -11.51 9.06 0.80
N PHE A 299 -11.33 10.38 0.66
CA PHE A 299 -12.23 11.18 -0.16
C PHE A 299 -11.56 12.42 -0.78
N ASN A 300 -12.25 12.94 -1.80
CA ASN A 300 -11.88 14.15 -2.53
C ASN A 300 -12.31 15.40 -1.75
N ASP A 301 -11.36 16.18 -1.26
CA ASP A 301 -11.54 17.52 -0.70
C ASP A 301 -10.90 18.56 -1.63
N GLY A 302 -11.70 19.05 -2.58
CA GLY A 302 -11.29 20.14 -3.48
C GLY A 302 -10.18 19.75 -4.46
N GLY A 303 -10.16 18.50 -4.93
CA GLY A 303 -9.14 17.94 -5.82
C GLY A 303 -7.96 17.32 -5.07
N LEU A 304 -7.98 17.33 -3.73
CA LEU A 304 -6.94 16.80 -2.87
C LEU A 304 -7.47 15.68 -1.98
N MET A 305 -6.62 14.71 -1.67
CA MET A 305 -6.92 13.57 -0.82
C MET A 305 -7.05 14.03 0.64
N SER A 306 -8.14 13.64 1.28
CA SER A 306 -8.29 13.65 2.74
C SER A 306 -8.69 12.26 3.21
N ALA A 307 -8.37 11.94 4.46
CA ALA A 307 -8.74 10.69 5.09
C ALA A 307 -9.20 10.94 6.54
N ASP A 308 -10.37 10.39 6.86
CA ASP A 308 -10.84 10.23 8.23
C ASP A 308 -10.75 8.75 8.61
N VAL A 309 -10.29 8.45 9.83
CA VAL A 309 -10.26 7.09 10.38
C VAL A 309 -11.28 7.01 11.51
N HIS A 310 -12.13 6.00 11.45
CA HIS A 310 -13.11 5.62 12.45
C HIS A 310 -12.47 4.51 13.27
N VAL A 311 -11.82 4.89 14.36
CA VAL A 311 -11.05 3.98 15.24
C VAL A 311 -12.02 3.13 16.06
N SER A 312 -11.79 1.82 16.11
CA SER A 312 -12.63 0.89 16.84
C SER A 312 -12.33 0.88 18.34
N THR A 313 -13.39 1.00 19.14
CA THR A 313 -13.32 0.77 20.60
C THR A 313 -13.62 -0.69 20.97
N GLY A 314 -13.89 -1.55 19.98
CA GLY A 314 -14.41 -2.90 20.13
C GLY A 314 -15.93 -2.99 20.24
N ILE A 315 -16.62 -1.86 20.40
CA ILE A 315 -18.10 -1.78 20.49
C ILE A 315 -18.71 -0.56 19.79
N SER A 316 -17.89 0.39 19.37
CA SER A 316 -18.28 1.62 18.66
C SER A 316 -17.11 2.12 17.82
N PHE A 317 -17.36 3.14 16.98
CA PHE A 317 -16.29 3.84 16.27
C PHE A 317 -16.15 5.29 16.73
N GLU A 318 -14.90 5.74 16.87
CA GLU A 318 -14.53 7.14 17.11
C GLU A 318 -13.89 7.75 15.86
N ARG A 319 -14.57 8.73 15.25
CA ARG A 319 -14.06 9.37 14.03
C ARG A 319 -12.97 10.39 14.35
N GLN A 320 -11.85 10.25 13.67
CA GLN A 320 -10.69 11.13 13.73
C GLN A 320 -10.28 11.59 12.33
N ALA A 321 -9.78 12.83 12.24
CA ALA A 321 -9.30 13.41 10.99
C ALA A 321 -7.78 13.20 10.89
N TRP A 322 -7.34 12.26 10.09
CA TRP A 322 -5.92 11.89 10.02
C TRP A 322 -5.16 12.65 8.94
N VAL A 323 -5.80 12.89 7.79
CA VAL A 323 -5.18 13.63 6.67
C VAL A 323 -6.15 14.63 6.11
N ARG A 324 -5.66 15.84 5.85
CA ARG A 324 -6.42 16.91 5.18
C ARG A 324 -5.64 17.42 3.97
N ARG A 325 -6.29 17.37 2.81
CA ARG A 325 -5.83 18.02 1.57
C ARG A 325 -4.35 17.79 1.25
N SER A 326 -3.93 16.52 1.20
CA SER A 326 -2.51 16.16 1.05
C SER A 326 -2.00 16.30 -0.39
N TYR A 327 -2.50 15.45 -1.30
CA TYR A 327 -2.06 15.39 -2.69
C TYR A 327 -3.23 15.15 -3.63
N GLN A 328 -2.99 15.24 -4.93
CA GLN A 328 -4.02 15.14 -5.96
C GLN A 328 -4.84 13.85 -5.86
N PHE A 329 -6.15 14.00 -5.89
CA PHE A 329 -7.12 12.91 -5.85
C PHE A 329 -7.96 12.90 -7.12
N TRP A 330 -8.23 11.71 -7.65
CA TRP A 330 -9.19 11.51 -8.75
C TRP A 330 -9.84 10.13 -8.65
N ASP A 331 -11.06 10.01 -9.15
CA ASP A 331 -11.93 8.87 -8.84
C ASP A 331 -11.46 7.51 -9.40
N ALA A 332 -10.62 7.51 -10.45
CA ALA A 332 -10.13 6.30 -11.09
C ALA A 332 -9.06 5.54 -10.26
N GLN A 333 -8.52 6.20 -9.23
CA GLN A 333 -7.55 5.62 -8.29
C GLN A 333 -8.10 4.36 -7.63
N LYS A 334 -7.29 3.30 -7.57
CA LYS A 334 -7.61 2.05 -6.88
C LYS A 334 -7.05 2.11 -5.47
N TRP A 335 -7.94 2.04 -4.49
CA TRP A 335 -7.60 2.15 -3.08
C TRP A 335 -7.77 0.81 -2.38
N MET A 336 -6.78 0.44 -1.57
CA MET A 336 -6.72 -0.79 -0.78
C MET A 336 -6.16 -0.48 0.61
N ALA A 337 -6.38 -1.38 1.56
CA ALA A 337 -5.75 -1.33 2.86
C ALA A 337 -5.09 -2.67 3.19
N ALA A 338 -3.82 -2.63 3.57
CA ALA A 338 -3.02 -3.77 4.01
C ALA A 338 -1.68 -3.27 4.56
N ASP A 339 -0.97 -4.08 5.35
CA ASP A 339 0.34 -3.74 5.91
C ASP A 339 1.47 -3.98 4.89
N LEU A 340 1.70 -3.02 4.00
CA LEU A 340 2.80 -3.10 3.03
C LEU A 340 4.13 -2.77 3.69
N SER A 341 4.11 -1.85 4.66
CA SER A 341 5.29 -1.44 5.41
C SER A 341 5.87 -2.56 6.29
N GLY A 342 5.05 -3.56 6.60
CA GLY A 342 5.34 -4.67 7.49
C GLY A 342 5.40 -4.26 8.95
N ASP A 343 4.88 -3.09 9.35
CA ASP A 343 5.05 -2.54 10.69
C ASP A 343 3.97 -2.98 11.71
N GLY A 344 3.07 -3.86 11.28
CA GLY A 344 1.94 -4.38 12.04
C GLY A 344 0.67 -3.55 11.91
N ARG A 345 0.69 -2.40 11.22
CA ARG A 345 -0.49 -1.58 10.94
C ARG A 345 -0.88 -1.67 9.48
N ALA A 346 -2.17 -1.61 9.21
CA ALA A 346 -2.66 -1.42 7.86
C ALA A 346 -2.22 -0.05 7.31
N ASP A 347 -1.77 -0.03 6.07
CA ASP A 347 -1.48 1.17 5.30
C ASP A 347 -2.62 1.47 4.32
N LEU A 348 -2.66 2.69 3.79
CA LEU A 348 -3.56 3.05 2.68
C LEU A 348 -2.79 3.06 1.35
N VAL A 349 -3.11 2.10 0.49
CA VAL A 349 -2.45 1.95 -0.82
C VAL A 349 -3.31 2.56 -1.91
N ASN A 350 -2.68 3.37 -2.75
CA ASN A 350 -3.28 3.99 -3.93
C ASN A 350 -2.51 3.58 -5.19
N VAL A 351 -3.14 2.78 -6.05
CA VAL A 351 -2.63 2.43 -7.38
C VAL A 351 -3.36 3.23 -8.46
N PHE A 352 -2.61 3.86 -9.36
CA PHE A 352 -3.18 4.80 -10.32
C PHE A 352 -2.42 4.86 -11.65
N SER A 353 -3.10 5.41 -12.66
CA SER A 353 -2.51 5.70 -13.98
C SER A 353 -1.67 6.98 -13.96
N ASP A 354 -0.43 6.88 -14.40
CA ASP A 354 0.52 7.97 -14.66
C ASP A 354 0.99 7.91 -16.13
N GLY A 355 0.16 8.49 -17.01
CA GLY A 355 0.37 8.45 -18.45
C GLY A 355 0.36 7.01 -18.99
N ASP A 356 -0.72 6.28 -18.71
CA ASP A 356 -0.99 4.87 -19.05
C ASP A 356 -0.11 3.83 -18.35
N LEU A 357 0.82 4.29 -17.49
CA LEU A 357 1.67 3.43 -16.69
C LEU A 357 1.24 3.45 -15.22
N MET A 358 1.29 2.30 -14.57
CA MET A 358 0.97 2.11 -13.17
C MET A 358 1.99 2.82 -12.29
N SER A 359 1.50 3.57 -11.32
CA SER A 359 2.26 4.04 -10.17
C SER A 359 1.51 3.69 -8.89
N ALA A 360 2.24 3.56 -7.78
CA ALA A 360 1.67 3.23 -6.48
C ALA A 360 2.21 4.17 -5.39
N ASP A 361 1.28 4.74 -4.62
CA ASP A 361 1.56 5.42 -3.36
C ASP A 361 1.12 4.55 -2.19
N VAL A 362 1.97 4.46 -1.18
CA VAL A 362 1.64 3.86 0.11
C VAL A 362 1.60 5.00 1.13
N ASN A 363 0.44 5.21 1.72
CA ASN A 363 0.26 6.13 2.83
C ASN A 363 0.46 5.31 4.10
N VAL A 364 1.71 5.29 4.57
CA VAL A 364 2.14 4.47 5.71
C VAL A 364 1.51 4.98 6.99
N SER A 365 0.87 4.10 7.76
CA SER A 365 0.23 4.49 9.01
C SER A 365 1.26 4.78 10.11
N SER A 366 1.04 5.87 10.85
CA SER A 366 1.80 6.14 12.08
C SER A 366 1.02 5.78 13.36
N GLY A 367 -0.15 5.16 13.22
CA GLY A 367 -1.10 4.92 14.30
C GLY A 367 -1.99 6.12 14.69
N ALA A 368 -1.78 7.27 14.06
CA ALA A 368 -2.55 8.50 14.32
C ALA A 368 -2.62 9.44 13.10
N GLY A 369 -2.15 8.96 11.94
CA GLY A 369 -1.94 9.74 10.74
C GLY A 369 -1.33 8.88 9.65
N PHE A 370 -1.21 9.44 8.45
CA PHE A 370 -0.54 8.77 7.34
C PHE A 370 0.59 9.60 6.75
N ARG A 371 1.70 8.94 6.42
CA ARG A 371 2.82 9.51 5.69
C ARG A 371 2.92 8.87 4.31
N ARG A 372 2.71 9.68 3.27
CA ARG A 372 2.78 9.24 1.89
C ARG A 372 4.21 8.91 1.46
N GLU A 373 4.35 7.79 0.78
CA GLU A 373 5.55 7.35 0.08
C GLU A 373 5.20 6.88 -1.33
N ARG A 374 6.12 7.05 -2.28
CA ARG A 374 5.98 6.52 -3.63
C ARG A 374 6.80 5.26 -3.79
N TRP A 375 6.13 4.12 -4.00
CA TRP A 375 6.76 2.79 -4.07
C TRP A 375 6.89 2.27 -5.51
N ALA A 376 6.09 2.80 -6.43
CA ALA A 376 6.22 2.52 -7.86
C ALA A 376 5.97 3.78 -8.68
N THR A 377 6.79 4.01 -9.71
CA THR A 377 6.64 5.13 -10.64
C THR A 377 6.66 4.61 -12.06
N ARG A 378 5.53 4.79 -12.76
CA ARG A 378 5.38 4.51 -14.20
C ARG A 378 5.94 3.14 -14.60
N SER A 379 5.59 2.09 -13.87
CA SER A 379 6.20 0.77 -14.00
C SER A 379 5.76 0.02 -15.27
N TYR A 380 4.45 -0.13 -15.52
CA TYR A 380 3.93 -0.87 -16.69
C TYR A 380 2.44 -0.54 -16.94
N GLY A 381 1.82 -1.09 -17.99
CA GLY A 381 0.46 -0.73 -18.43
C GLY A 381 -0.62 -0.80 -17.34
N PHE A 382 -1.38 0.29 -17.18
CA PHE A 382 -2.54 0.39 -16.31
C PHE A 382 -3.85 0.41 -17.12
N SER A 383 -4.90 -0.22 -16.60
CA SER A 383 -6.27 -0.02 -17.11
C SER A 383 -7.32 -0.16 -16.01
N ASP A 384 -8.46 0.50 -16.18
CA ASP A 384 -9.56 0.44 -15.21
C ASP A 384 -10.22 -0.94 -15.08
N ALA A 385 -10.01 -1.83 -16.05
CA ALA A 385 -10.54 -3.20 -16.02
C ALA A 385 -9.74 -4.12 -15.07
N GLN A 386 -8.51 -3.75 -14.73
CA GLN A 386 -7.65 -4.48 -13.81
C GLN A 386 -8.28 -4.58 -12.42
N LYS A 387 -8.17 -5.75 -11.79
CA LYS A 387 -8.61 -6.01 -10.43
C LYS A 387 -7.39 -5.99 -9.53
N TRP A 388 -7.39 -5.08 -8.56
CA TRP A 388 -6.30 -4.88 -7.62
C TRP A 388 -6.72 -5.33 -6.22
N MET A 389 -5.86 -6.10 -5.58
CA MET A 389 -6.02 -6.58 -4.20
C MET A 389 -4.68 -6.45 -3.47
N ALA A 390 -4.72 -6.36 -2.15
CA ALA A 390 -3.53 -6.31 -1.30
C ALA A 390 -3.61 -7.41 -0.22
N ALA A 391 -2.58 -8.24 -0.13
CA ALA A 391 -2.42 -9.32 0.86
C ALA A 391 -1.01 -9.92 0.75
N ASP A 392 -0.55 -10.68 1.75
CA ASP A 392 0.77 -11.31 1.74
C ASP A 392 0.79 -12.57 0.87
N PHE A 393 0.94 -12.41 -0.44
CA PHE A 393 0.96 -13.55 -1.38
C PHE A 393 2.29 -14.29 -1.32
N SER A 394 3.38 -13.57 -1.09
CA SER A 394 4.75 -14.09 -1.05
C SER A 394 5.06 -14.86 0.25
N GLY A 395 4.24 -14.71 1.29
CA GLY A 395 4.44 -15.30 2.62
C GLY A 395 5.64 -14.71 3.36
N ASP A 396 6.05 -13.49 3.02
CA ASP A 396 7.17 -12.83 3.66
C ASP A 396 6.75 -12.08 4.94
N GLY A 397 5.45 -11.92 5.19
CA GLY A 397 4.89 -11.19 6.33
C GLY A 397 4.57 -9.74 6.02
N ARG A 398 4.69 -9.30 4.76
CA ARG A 398 4.24 -8.00 4.26
C ARG A 398 3.16 -8.24 3.23
N ALA A 399 2.20 -7.33 3.15
CA ALA A 399 1.23 -7.40 2.07
C ALA A 399 1.87 -6.97 0.73
N ASP A 400 1.59 -7.74 -0.31
CA ASP A 400 1.93 -7.45 -1.69
C ASP A 400 0.69 -6.91 -2.43
N LEU A 401 0.86 -6.46 -3.68
CA LEU A 401 -0.27 -6.11 -4.55
C LEU A 401 -0.47 -7.13 -5.66
N ALA A 402 -1.65 -7.73 -5.72
CA ALA A 402 -2.09 -8.57 -6.83
C ALA A 402 -2.85 -7.75 -7.87
N ASN A 403 -2.47 -7.90 -9.12
CA ASN A 403 -3.17 -7.37 -10.29
C ASN A 403 -3.68 -8.52 -11.15
N VAL A 404 -4.99 -8.71 -11.21
CA VAL A 404 -5.64 -9.68 -12.10
C VAL A 404 -6.25 -8.96 -13.28
N PHE A 405 -5.94 -9.40 -14.49
CA PHE A 405 -6.28 -8.67 -15.72
C PHE A 405 -6.62 -9.58 -16.89
N ASN A 406 -7.29 -8.98 -17.87
CA ASN A 406 -7.63 -9.62 -19.12
C ASN A 406 -6.45 -9.59 -20.09
N ASP A 407 -5.95 -10.76 -20.47
CA ASP A 407 -4.92 -10.97 -21.47
C ASP A 407 -5.50 -11.75 -22.65
N ALA A 408 -5.96 -11.01 -23.67
CA ALA A 408 -6.59 -11.54 -24.87
C ALA A 408 -7.77 -12.50 -24.61
N GLY A 409 -8.58 -12.22 -23.59
CA GLY A 409 -9.74 -13.04 -23.18
C GLY A 409 -9.44 -14.02 -22.05
N ASN A 410 -8.17 -14.21 -21.70
CA ASN A 410 -7.76 -15.08 -20.62
C ASN A 410 -7.42 -14.28 -19.37
N MET A 411 -7.55 -14.91 -18.21
CA MET A 411 -7.08 -14.37 -16.95
C MET A 411 -5.56 -14.49 -16.86
N SER A 412 -4.89 -13.37 -16.58
CA SER A 412 -3.48 -13.32 -16.18
C SER A 412 -3.36 -12.56 -14.87
N SER A 413 -2.34 -12.88 -14.06
CA SER A 413 -2.06 -12.15 -12.82
C SER A 413 -0.59 -11.80 -12.69
N ASP A 414 -0.34 -10.61 -12.16
CA ASP A 414 0.98 -10.16 -11.70
C ASP A 414 0.91 -9.86 -10.21
N ILE A 415 1.95 -10.26 -9.48
CA ILE A 415 2.15 -9.88 -8.07
C ILE A 415 3.25 -8.83 -8.01
N HIS A 416 3.04 -7.82 -7.19
CA HIS A 416 3.96 -6.74 -6.88
C HIS A 416 4.42 -6.94 -5.45
N VAL A 417 5.52 -7.67 -5.30
CA VAL A 417 6.05 -8.06 -3.99
C VAL A 417 6.62 -6.84 -3.28
N ALA A 418 6.19 -6.64 -2.04
CA ALA A 418 6.63 -5.54 -1.19
C ALA A 418 7.98 -5.88 -0.55
N GLU A 419 9.06 -5.75 -1.33
CA GLU A 419 10.39 -6.13 -0.86
C GLU A 419 10.99 -5.11 0.13
N CYS A 420 11.80 -5.65 1.05
CA CYS A 420 12.72 -4.79 1.79
C CYS A 420 13.66 -4.02 0.85
N PRO A 421 14.01 -2.77 1.20
CA PRO A 421 15.00 -2.02 0.45
C PRO A 421 16.30 -2.83 0.24
N SER A 422 16.91 -2.73 -0.94
CA SER A 422 18.11 -3.51 -1.27
C SER A 422 19.20 -3.41 -0.19
N GLY A 423 19.64 -4.56 0.34
CA GLY A 423 20.62 -4.66 1.42
C GLY A 423 20.02 -4.78 2.83
N TRP A 424 18.71 -4.57 2.97
CA TRP A 424 17.95 -4.73 4.21
C TRP A 424 17.25 -6.08 4.19
N GLN A 425 17.10 -6.69 5.36
CA GLN A 425 16.42 -7.97 5.50
C GLN A 425 15.28 -7.85 6.49
N GLN A 426 14.22 -8.58 6.23
CA GLN A 426 13.13 -8.69 7.19
C GLN A 426 13.53 -9.59 8.34
N CYS A 427 13.36 -9.09 9.56
CA CYS A 427 13.55 -9.88 10.76
C CYS A 427 12.20 -10.28 11.34
N SER A 428 12.06 -11.57 11.64
CA SER A 428 10.84 -12.22 12.14
C SER A 428 10.46 -11.84 13.58
N THR A 429 11.01 -10.77 14.14
CA THR A 429 10.38 -10.14 15.30
C THR A 429 8.99 -9.67 14.88
N ALA A 430 8.01 -9.75 15.78
CA ALA A 430 6.58 -9.56 15.55
C ALA A 430 6.12 -8.25 14.86
N SER A 431 7.05 -7.43 14.39
CA SER A 431 6.86 -6.16 13.71
C SER A 431 7.33 -6.14 12.26
N GLY A 432 7.64 -7.29 11.61
CA GLY A 432 7.88 -7.42 10.15
C GLY A 432 8.85 -6.42 9.49
N SER A 433 9.64 -5.70 10.29
CA SER A 433 10.33 -4.49 9.87
C SER A 433 11.61 -4.86 9.11
N CYS A 434 11.85 -4.20 7.98
CA CYS A 434 13.15 -4.27 7.32
C CYS A 434 14.21 -3.67 8.25
N VAL A 435 15.26 -4.43 8.50
CA VAL A 435 16.41 -3.96 9.27
C VAL A 435 17.64 -3.88 8.36
N ASP A 436 18.45 -2.86 8.61
CA ASP A 436 19.75 -2.71 7.95
C ASP A 436 20.78 -3.62 8.64
N MET A 437 20.99 -4.82 8.10
CA MET A 437 21.99 -5.71 8.67
C MET A 437 23.43 -5.20 8.49
N GLN A 438 23.67 -4.18 7.66
CA GLN A 438 25.00 -3.64 7.41
C GLN A 438 25.40 -2.61 8.46
N HIS A 439 24.45 -1.85 9.01
CA HIS A 439 24.72 -0.72 9.90
C HIS A 439 23.88 -0.67 11.18
N ASP A 440 22.82 -1.47 11.31
CA ASP A 440 22.05 -1.55 12.53
C ASP A 440 22.80 -2.34 13.61
N ALA A 441 23.23 -1.63 14.65
CA ALA A 441 23.89 -2.23 15.80
C ALA A 441 22.99 -3.22 16.58
N ALA A 442 21.67 -3.22 16.40
CA ALA A 442 20.79 -4.22 17.00
C ALA A 442 20.63 -5.50 16.16
N ASN A 443 20.99 -5.46 14.88
CA ASN A 443 20.73 -6.51 13.89
C ASN A 443 21.95 -6.77 12.97
N CYS A 444 23.16 -6.62 13.51
CA CYS A 444 24.37 -6.55 12.71
C CYS A 444 24.76 -7.90 12.08
N GLY A 445 24.75 -7.99 10.75
CA GLY A 445 25.08 -9.21 10.01
C GLY A 445 24.01 -10.30 10.08
N SER A 446 23.10 -10.23 11.04
CA SER A 446 21.92 -11.10 11.16
C SER A 446 20.91 -10.49 12.14
N CYS A 447 19.63 -10.84 11.96
CA CYS A 447 18.55 -10.46 12.86
C CYS A 447 18.86 -10.69 14.34
N ALA A 448 18.53 -9.71 15.17
CA ALA A 448 18.75 -9.68 16.62
C ALA A 448 20.22 -9.87 17.06
N ASN A 449 21.19 -9.74 16.16
CA ASN A 449 22.60 -9.73 16.52
C ASN A 449 23.02 -8.33 16.99
N THR A 450 22.85 -8.07 18.27
CA THR A 450 23.18 -6.79 18.87
C THR A 450 24.68 -6.65 19.15
N CYS A 451 25.30 -5.60 18.61
CA CYS A 451 26.68 -5.22 18.92
C CYS A 451 26.85 -4.87 20.40
N ALA A 452 28.01 -5.23 20.95
CA ALA A 452 28.35 -4.90 22.33
C ALA A 452 28.38 -3.38 22.55
N SER A 453 28.14 -2.94 23.79
CA SER A 453 28.11 -1.52 24.15
C SER A 453 29.37 -0.79 23.68
N GLY A 454 29.19 0.26 22.87
CA GLY A 454 30.27 1.07 22.31
C GLY A 454 30.79 0.62 20.95
N LEU A 455 30.36 -0.55 20.43
CA LEU A 455 30.66 -0.98 19.06
C LEU A 455 29.57 -0.54 18.08
N THR A 456 29.96 -0.33 16.84
CA THR A 456 29.06 0.01 15.74
C THR A 456 28.95 -1.15 14.77
N CYS A 457 27.84 -1.27 14.05
CA CYS A 457 27.77 -2.23 12.95
C CYS A 457 28.37 -1.59 11.71
N ASN A 458 29.39 -2.23 11.13
CA ASN A 458 30.00 -1.82 9.88
C ASN A 458 30.05 -3.02 8.94
N HIS A 459 29.33 -2.94 7.83
CA HIS A 459 29.20 -3.99 6.84
C HIS A 459 28.82 -5.37 7.43
N GLY A 460 27.91 -5.37 8.40
CA GLY A 460 27.41 -6.58 9.05
C GLY A 460 28.38 -7.20 10.06
N SER A 461 29.39 -6.45 10.50
CA SER A 461 30.29 -6.85 11.58
C SER A 461 30.33 -5.78 12.67
N CYS A 462 30.19 -6.20 13.93
CA CYS A 462 30.36 -5.30 15.06
C CYS A 462 31.84 -4.94 15.21
N GLY A 463 32.16 -3.65 15.15
CA GLY A 463 33.53 -3.13 15.17
C GLY A 463 33.66 -1.74 15.77
#